data_AF-A0A1H9M245-F1
#
_entry.id   AF-A0A1H9M245-F1
#
_cell.length_a   1.000
_cell.length_b   1.000
_cell.length_c   1.000
_cell.angle_alpha   90.00
_cell.angle_beta   90.00
_cell.angle_gamma   90.00
#
_symmetry.space_group_name_H-M   'P 1'
#
loop_
_entity.id
_entity.type
_entity.pdbx_description
1 polymer ?
#
loop_
_entity_poly.entity_id
_entity_poly.type
_entity_poly.pdbx_seq_one_letter_code
_entity_poly.pdbx_strand_id
1 'polypeptide(L)'
;MIWWIYFDSLNLLIESKRDKYGTGIIYSQLLVYMSFAILANTIRHAILNDLNLFDFRIMAISGMLLLYIGKQTAYAINVPKHNRNRIINTLIVLTIAAVSLLLNRSQYILFGLAFSFAIYIVLNYKSQMKLYGKVNF
;
A
#
# COMPACT_ATOMS: atom_id res chain seq x y z
N MET A 1 10.69 11.63 -0.39
CA MET A 1 9.88 11.99 0.80
C MET A 1 8.88 10.91 1.22
N ILE A 2 8.13 10.26 0.31
CA ILE A 2 7.15 9.20 0.65
C ILE A 2 7.75 8.02 1.46
N TRP A 3 9.01 7.67 1.20
CA TRP A 3 9.71 6.57 1.86
C TRP A 3 9.90 6.82 3.37
N TRP A 4 10.15 8.06 3.76
CA TRP A 4 10.32 8.45 5.16
C TRP A 4 9.05 8.20 5.98
N ILE A 5 7.86 8.52 5.44
CA ILE A 5 6.55 8.26 6.09
C ILE A 5 6.34 6.76 6.35
N TYR A 6 6.92 5.89 5.52
CA TYR A 6 6.85 4.44 5.71
C TYR A 6 7.78 3.98 6.85
N PHE A 7 9.05 4.38 6.81
CA PHE A 7 10.06 3.96 7.79
C PHE A 7 9.84 4.55 9.19
N ASP A 8 9.36 5.78 9.26
CA ASP A 8 9.12 6.44 10.53
C ASP A 8 8.01 5.76 11.34
N SER A 9 7.04 5.15 10.63
CA SER A 9 6.06 4.30 11.29
C SER A 9 6.64 3.03 11.91
N LEU A 10 7.81 2.54 11.46
CA LEU A 10 8.42 1.34 12.05
C LEU A 10 8.85 1.56 13.49
N ASN A 11 9.31 2.76 13.85
CA ASN A 11 9.66 3.08 15.23
C ASN A 11 8.45 2.89 16.16
N LEU A 12 7.29 3.40 15.75
CA LEU A 12 6.02 3.23 16.47
C LEU A 12 5.57 1.76 16.55
N LEU A 13 5.86 0.95 15.51
CA LEU A 13 5.52 -0.47 15.50
C LEU A 13 6.45 -1.29 16.41
N ILE A 14 7.74 -0.98 16.42
CA ILE A 14 8.76 -1.63 17.26
C ILE A 14 8.55 -1.28 18.74
N GLU A 15 8.21 -0.02 19.05
CA GLU A 15 7.90 0.42 20.42
C GLU A 15 6.65 -0.23 21.02
N SER A 16 5.72 -0.73 20.17
CA SER A 16 4.49 -1.36 20.64
C SER A 16 4.73 -2.63 21.48
N LYS A 17 5.92 -3.27 21.37
CA LYS A 17 6.33 -4.51 22.06
C LYS A 17 5.37 -5.70 21.92
N ARG A 18 4.30 -5.60 21.11
CA ARG A 18 3.31 -6.65 20.89
C ARG A 18 3.84 -7.76 19.99
N ASP A 19 4.70 -7.43 19.04
CA ASP A 19 5.36 -8.39 18.18
C ASP A 19 6.62 -8.94 18.88
N LYS A 20 6.44 -10.01 19.68
CA LYS A 20 7.50 -10.62 20.50
C LYS A 20 8.73 -11.09 19.72
N TYR A 21 8.57 -11.41 18.43
CA TYR A 21 9.63 -11.96 17.60
C TYR A 21 9.96 -11.07 16.39
N GLY A 22 9.26 -9.94 16.20
CA GLY A 22 9.43 -9.06 15.05
C GLY A 22 9.03 -9.67 13.70
N THR A 23 8.40 -10.85 13.71
CA THR A 23 8.06 -11.61 12.51
C THR A 23 7.00 -10.90 11.67
N GLY A 24 6.05 -10.22 12.32
CA GLY A 24 5.03 -9.42 11.64
C GLY A 24 5.62 -8.26 10.84
N ILE A 25 6.67 -7.62 11.38
CA ILE A 25 7.42 -6.58 10.67
C ILE A 25 8.19 -7.16 9.50
N ILE A 26 8.91 -8.28 9.68
CA ILE A 26 9.71 -8.90 8.62
C ILE A 26 8.83 -9.32 7.43
N TYR A 27 7.73 -10.03 7.68
CA TYR A 27 6.81 -10.45 6.61
C TYR A 27 6.16 -9.26 5.92
N SER A 28 5.81 -8.21 6.67
CA SER A 28 5.30 -6.96 6.10
C SER A 28 6.31 -6.34 5.12
N GLN A 29 7.58 -6.21 5.52
CA GLN A 29 8.63 -5.65 4.67
C GLN A 29 8.87 -6.49 3.42
N LEU A 30 8.95 -7.81 3.59
CA LEU A 30 9.16 -8.74 2.47
C LEU A 30 8.06 -8.59 1.42
N LEU A 31 6.80 -8.55 1.85
CA LEU A 31 5.66 -8.38 0.94
C LEU A 31 5.70 -7.02 0.23
N VAL A 32 6.03 -5.94 0.96
CA VAL A 32 6.14 -4.60 0.37
C VAL A 32 7.24 -4.53 -0.68
N TYR A 33 8.41 -5.12 -0.42
CA TYR A 33 9.51 -5.17 -1.40
C TYR A 33 9.16 -6.01 -2.62
N MET A 34 8.52 -7.17 -2.43
CA MET A 34 8.01 -7.96 -3.56
C MET A 34 7.00 -7.16 -4.40
N SER A 35 6.13 -6.41 -3.74
CA SER A 35 5.17 -5.52 -4.41
C SER A 35 5.88 -4.47 -5.27
N PHE A 36 6.96 -3.85 -4.75
CA PHE A 36 7.70 -2.83 -5.50
C PHE A 36 8.40 -3.41 -6.71
N ALA A 37 8.97 -4.62 -6.61
CA ALA A 37 9.57 -5.29 -7.75
C ALA A 37 8.53 -5.55 -8.87
N ILE A 38 7.34 -6.03 -8.49
CA ILE A 38 6.25 -6.29 -9.44
C ILE A 38 5.75 -4.98 -10.07
N LEU A 39 5.48 -3.96 -9.25
CA LEU A 39 4.99 -2.66 -9.74
C LEU A 39 6.02 -1.95 -10.63
N ALA A 40 7.32 -2.06 -10.32
CA ALA A 40 8.38 -1.53 -11.18
C ALA A 40 8.38 -2.22 -12.55
N ASN A 41 8.21 -3.54 -12.58
CA ASN A 41 8.02 -4.27 -13.83
C ASN A 41 6.73 -3.84 -14.54
N THR A 42 5.63 -3.60 -13.83
CA THR A 42 4.38 -3.10 -14.42
C THR A 42 4.60 -1.75 -15.09
N ILE A 43 5.33 -0.84 -14.46
CA ILE A 43 5.68 0.46 -15.06
C ILE A 43 6.48 0.26 -16.34
N ARG A 44 7.50 -0.60 -16.33
CA ARG A 44 8.30 -0.93 -17.51
C ARG A 44 7.44 -1.43 -18.67
N HIS A 45 6.54 -2.38 -18.40
CA HIS A 45 5.67 -2.96 -19.43
C HIS A 45 4.58 -2.00 -19.93
N ALA A 46 4.21 -0.99 -19.14
CA ALA A 46 3.35 0.07 -19.64
C ALA A 46 4.06 1.08 -20.55
N ILE A 47 5.35 1.32 -20.31
CA ILE A 47 6.17 2.19 -21.17
C ILE A 47 6.46 1.48 -22.50
N LEU A 48 6.85 0.20 -22.45
CA LEU A 48 7.13 -0.60 -23.63
C LEU A 48 5.85 -1.01 -24.38
N ASN A 49 4.70 -1.01 -23.70
CA ASN A 49 3.40 -1.39 -24.24
C ASN A 49 3.44 -2.76 -24.97
N ASP A 50 4.24 -3.67 -24.42
CA ASP A 50 4.60 -4.98 -24.97
C ASP A 50 3.75 -6.13 -24.42
N LEU A 51 3.00 -5.88 -23.34
CA LEU A 51 2.11 -6.85 -22.71
C LEU A 51 0.67 -6.74 -23.20
N ASN A 52 0.00 -7.91 -23.27
CA ASN A 52 -1.44 -7.96 -23.45
C ASN A 52 -2.15 -7.31 -22.23
N LEU A 53 -3.28 -6.66 -22.46
CA LEU A 53 -3.99 -5.89 -21.44
C LEU A 53 -4.42 -6.76 -20.24
N PHE A 54 -4.76 -8.02 -20.50
CA PHE A 54 -5.14 -8.98 -19.46
C PHE A 54 -3.96 -9.33 -18.54
N ASP A 55 -2.81 -9.67 -19.12
CA ASP A 55 -1.59 -10.00 -18.36
C ASP A 55 -1.11 -8.79 -17.56
N PHE A 56 -1.22 -7.59 -18.15
CA PHE A 56 -0.92 -6.34 -17.49
C PHE A 56 -1.80 -6.11 -16.24
N ARG A 57 -3.11 -6.39 -16.35
CA ARG A 57 -4.07 -6.28 -15.24
C ARG A 57 -3.73 -7.25 -14.11
N ILE A 58 -3.36 -8.49 -14.41
CA ILE A 58 -2.95 -9.48 -13.40
C ILE A 58 -1.72 -8.98 -12.65
N MET A 59 -0.72 -8.47 -13.37
CA MET A 59 0.52 -7.98 -12.78
C MET A 59 0.29 -6.74 -11.90
N ALA A 60 -0.58 -5.83 -12.35
CA ALA A 60 -1.00 -4.67 -11.58
C ALA A 60 -1.76 -5.06 -10.30
N ILE A 61 -2.70 -5.99 -10.39
CA ILE A 61 -3.48 -6.49 -9.25
C ILE A 61 -2.58 -7.17 -8.23
N SER A 62 -1.68 -8.06 -8.67
CA SER A 62 -0.81 -8.81 -7.77
C SER A 62 0.13 -7.87 -7.01
N GLY A 63 0.75 -6.91 -7.71
CA GLY A 63 1.58 -5.87 -7.09
C GLY A 63 0.80 -5.05 -6.06
N MET A 64 -0.41 -4.61 -6.38
CA MET A 64 -1.25 -3.85 -5.44
C MET A 64 -1.68 -4.66 -4.22
N LEU A 65 -2.14 -5.91 -4.42
CA LEU A 65 -2.57 -6.76 -3.31
C LEU A 65 -1.40 -7.03 -2.34
N LEU A 66 -0.22 -7.35 -2.87
CA LEU A 66 0.99 -7.55 -2.06
C LEU A 66 1.34 -6.28 -1.26
N LEU A 67 1.20 -5.10 -1.87
CA LEU A 67 1.47 -3.83 -1.21
C LEU A 67 0.51 -3.60 -0.03
N TYR A 68 -0.80 -3.77 -0.26
CA TYR A 68 -1.81 -3.56 0.79
C TYR A 68 -1.73 -4.59 1.90
N ILE A 69 -1.55 -5.87 1.56
CA ILE A 69 -1.40 -6.93 2.56
C ILE A 69 -0.15 -6.67 3.39
N GLY A 70 0.99 -6.38 2.74
CA GLY A 70 2.23 -6.03 3.41
C GLY A 70 2.06 -4.86 4.38
N LYS A 71 1.36 -3.79 3.98
CA LYS A 71 1.04 -2.67 4.88
C LYS A 71 0.09 -3.06 6.01
N GLN A 72 -0.90 -3.91 5.74
CA GLN A 72 -1.96 -4.22 6.70
C GLN A 72 -1.50 -5.19 7.80
N THR A 73 -0.58 -6.13 7.49
CA THR A 73 -0.07 -7.13 8.46
C THR A 73 0.66 -6.47 9.63
N ALA A 74 1.60 -5.58 9.34
CA ALA A 74 2.39 -4.86 10.34
C ALA A 74 1.52 -4.02 11.29
N TYR A 75 0.52 -3.31 10.75
CA TYR A 75 -0.37 -2.47 11.55
C TYR A 75 -1.45 -3.25 12.30
N ALA A 76 -1.91 -4.40 11.76
CA ALA A 76 -2.93 -5.23 12.41
C ALA A 76 -2.46 -5.82 13.73
N ILE A 77 -1.19 -6.23 13.78
CA ILE A 77 -0.57 -6.84 14.95
C ILE A 77 -0.26 -5.77 16.01
N ASN A 78 0.28 -4.63 15.60
CA ASN A 78 0.81 -3.62 16.52
C ASN A 78 -0.22 -2.59 17.02
N VAL A 79 -1.29 -2.29 16.26
CA VAL A 79 -2.28 -1.27 16.64
C VAL A 79 -3.72 -1.75 16.40
N PRO A 80 -4.24 -2.71 17.20
CA PRO A 80 -5.57 -3.28 16.96
C PRO A 80 -6.73 -2.33 17.29
N LYS A 81 -6.49 -1.28 18.10
CA LYS A 81 -7.53 -0.30 18.49
C LYS A 81 -8.06 0.52 17.30
N HIS A 82 -7.34 0.52 16.16
CA HIS A 82 -7.67 1.32 14.96
C HIS A 82 -8.07 0.48 13.74
N ASN A 83 -8.40 -0.80 13.94
CA ASN A 83 -8.68 -1.73 12.83
C ASN A 83 -9.84 -1.26 11.93
N ARG A 84 -10.89 -0.63 12.51
CA ARG A 84 -12.10 -0.24 11.75
C ARG A 84 -11.82 0.84 10.71
N ASN A 85 -11.16 1.94 11.09
CA ASN A 85 -10.84 3.01 10.14
C ASN A 85 -9.81 2.57 9.10
N ARG A 86 -8.86 1.71 9.48
CA ARG A 86 -7.90 1.13 8.54
C ARG A 86 -8.59 0.27 7.49
N ILE A 87 -9.49 -0.64 7.90
CA ILE A 87 -10.23 -1.50 6.97
C ILE A 87 -11.08 -0.67 6.00
N ILE A 88 -11.74 0.39 6.48
CA ILE A 88 -12.54 1.28 5.63
C ILE A 88 -11.64 2.01 4.61
N ASN A 89 -10.51 2.57 5.04
CA ASN A 89 -9.57 3.24 4.14
C ASN A 89 -9.00 2.29 3.08
N THR A 90 -8.63 1.06 3.48
CA THR A 90 -8.14 0.06 2.53
C THR A 90 -9.24 -0.37 1.55
N LEU A 91 -10.49 -0.52 2.01
CA LEU A 91 -11.63 -0.85 1.14
C LEU A 91 -11.87 0.22 0.09
N ILE A 92 -11.93 1.50 0.47
CA ILE A 92 -12.13 2.63 -0.46
C ILE A 92 -11.07 2.60 -1.56
N VAL A 93 -9.82 2.40 -1.17
CA VAL A 93 -8.67 2.42 -2.06
C VAL A 93 -8.65 1.18 -2.98
N LEU A 94 -9.00 0.00 -2.46
CA LEU A 94 -9.18 -1.20 -3.27
C LEU A 94 -10.31 -1.02 -4.29
N THR A 95 -11.41 -0.36 -3.94
CA THR A 95 -12.49 -0.04 -4.89
C THR A 95 -11.99 0.89 -6.00
N ILE A 96 -11.25 1.94 -5.66
CA ILE A 96 -10.67 2.87 -6.65
C ILE A 96 -9.67 2.13 -7.57
N ALA A 97 -8.85 1.24 -7.01
CA ALA A 97 -7.92 0.42 -7.76
C ALA A 97 -8.65 -0.57 -8.70
N ALA A 98 -9.72 -1.22 -8.22
CA ALA A 98 -10.57 -2.11 -9.02
C ALA A 98 -11.22 -1.37 -10.19
N VAL A 99 -11.75 -0.18 -9.96
CA VAL A 99 -12.33 0.67 -11.02
C VAL A 99 -11.25 1.09 -12.02
N SER A 100 -10.05 1.42 -11.54
CA SER A 100 -8.92 1.79 -12.40
C SER A 100 -8.48 0.66 -13.34
N LEU A 101 -8.66 -0.60 -12.94
CA LEU A 101 -8.31 -1.75 -13.77
C LEU A 101 -9.25 -1.95 -14.96
N LEU A 102 -10.46 -1.38 -14.92
CA LEU A 102 -11.43 -1.44 -16.03
C LEU A 102 -11.03 -0.55 -17.22
N LEU A 103 -10.03 0.32 -17.05
CA LEU A 103 -9.51 1.18 -18.12
C LEU A 103 -8.89 0.33 -19.24
N ASN A 104 -9.06 0.80 -20.49
CA ASN A 104 -8.68 0.06 -21.70
C ASN A 104 -7.24 0.31 -22.18
N ARG A 105 -6.45 1.10 -21.43
CA ARG A 105 -5.04 1.38 -21.72
C ARG A 105 -4.20 1.16 -20.47
N SER A 106 -3.06 0.49 -20.64
CA SER A 106 -2.09 0.20 -19.58
C SER A 106 -1.61 1.47 -18.85
N GLN A 107 -1.42 2.56 -19.59
CA GLN A 107 -1.02 3.86 -19.03
C GLN A 107 -2.09 4.42 -18.08
N TYR A 108 -3.38 4.39 -18.49
CA TYR A 108 -4.47 4.89 -17.65
C TYR A 108 -4.70 4.02 -16.42
N ILE A 109 -4.51 2.71 -16.53
CA ILE A 109 -4.53 1.79 -15.38
C ILE A 109 -3.45 2.24 -14.38
N LEU A 110 -2.21 2.45 -14.81
CA LEU A 110 -1.12 2.91 -13.93
C LEU A 110 -1.42 4.24 -13.24
N PHE A 111 -1.92 5.23 -14.00
CA PHE A 111 -2.32 6.51 -13.41
C PHE A 111 -3.42 6.33 -12.35
N GLY A 112 -4.41 5.47 -12.60
CA GLY A 112 -5.46 5.17 -11.63
C GLY A 112 -4.94 4.46 -10.38
N LEU A 113 -3.99 3.54 -10.53
CA LEU A 113 -3.34 2.86 -9.39
C LEU A 113 -2.50 3.83 -8.56
N ALA A 114 -1.71 4.70 -9.22
CA ALA A 114 -0.93 5.73 -8.55
C ALA A 114 -1.84 6.73 -7.80
N PHE A 115 -2.96 7.12 -8.43
CA PHE A 115 -3.96 7.99 -7.81
C PHE A 115 -4.62 7.33 -6.58
N SER A 116 -4.99 6.06 -6.69
CA SER A 116 -5.50 5.27 -5.57
C SER A 116 -4.50 5.23 -4.41
N PHE A 117 -3.22 5.02 -4.71
CA PHE A 117 -2.16 5.03 -3.70
C PHE A 117 -1.96 6.40 -3.05
N ALA A 118 -2.05 7.49 -3.81
CA ALA A 118 -2.01 8.85 -3.27
C ALA A 118 -3.17 9.11 -2.30
N ILE A 119 -4.40 8.69 -2.65
CA ILE A 119 -5.56 8.77 -1.76
C ILE A 119 -5.33 7.97 -0.49
N TYR A 120 -4.76 6.76 -0.59
CA TYR A 120 -4.43 5.94 0.58
C TYR A 120 -3.49 6.65 1.55
N ILE A 121 -2.46 7.34 1.03
CA ILE A 121 -1.53 8.11 1.85
C ILE A 121 -2.27 9.25 2.56
N VAL A 122 -3.07 10.03 1.83
CA VAL A 122 -3.82 11.17 2.40
C VAL A 122 -4.81 10.70 3.48
N LEU A 123 -5.56 9.63 3.22
CA LEU A 123 -6.52 9.06 4.17
C LEU A 123 -5.83 8.53 5.42
N ASN A 124 -4.69 7.84 5.27
CA ASN A 124 -3.90 7.40 6.43
C ASN A 124 -3.32 8.58 7.20
N TYR A 125 -2.76 9.57 6.51
CA TYR A 125 -2.19 10.75 7.13
C TYR A 125 -3.24 11.53 7.93
N LYS A 126 -4.44 11.74 7.35
CA LYS A 126 -5.57 12.34 8.06
C LYS A 126 -6.01 11.52 9.27
N SER A 127 -6.00 10.20 9.15
CA SER A 127 -6.31 9.29 10.26
C SER A 127 -5.28 9.40 11.40
N GLN A 128 -4.00 9.48 11.05
CA GLN A 128 -2.89 9.61 12.00
C GLN A 128 -2.88 11.00 12.68
N MET A 129 -3.09 12.09 11.93
CA MET A 129 -3.18 13.45 12.50
C MET A 129 -4.32 13.57 13.51
N LYS A 130 -5.49 12.97 13.21
CA LYS A 130 -6.65 12.98 14.12
C LYS A 130 -6.38 12.22 15.43
N LEU A 131 -5.40 11.33 15.45
CA LEU A 131 -5.06 10.49 16.61
C LEU A 131 -3.93 11.09 17.46
N TYR A 132 -2.87 11.61 16.84
CA TYR A 132 -1.67 12.04 17.56
C TYR A 132 -1.64 13.54 17.87
N GLY A 133 -2.49 14.37 17.26
CA GLY A 133 -2.57 15.82 17.52
C GLY A 133 -1.35 16.64 17.08
N LYS A 134 -0.18 16.01 16.95
CA LYS A 134 1.07 16.53 16.38
C LYS A 134 1.80 15.42 15.64
N VAL A 135 2.29 15.74 14.45
CA VAL A 135 3.28 14.95 13.72
C VAL A 135 4.64 15.49 14.17
N ASN A 136 5.38 14.74 14.98
CA ASN A 136 6.77 15.11 15.26
C ASN A 136 7.57 14.69 14.03
N PHE A 137 8.09 15.69 13.32
CA PHE A 137 9.11 15.54 12.27
C PHE A 137 10.48 15.29 12.88
#